data_AF-A0A6P1T9H2-F1
#
_entry.id   AF-A0A6P1T9H2-F1
#
_cell.length_a   1.000
_cell.length_b   1.000
_cell.length_c   1.000
_cell.angle_alpha   90.00
_cell.angle_beta   90.00
_cell.angle_gamma   90.00
#
_symmetry.space_group_name_H-M   'P 1'
#
loop_
_entity.id
_entity.type
_entity.pdbx_description
1 polymer ?
#
loop_
_entity_poly.entity_id
_entity_poly.type
_entity_poly.pdbx_seq_one_letter_code
_entity_poly.pdbx_strand_id
1 'polypeptide(L)'
;MRKDHRPYWLKRLQLRFRHWRCRHFLLPQFDAIGCEPEIMHPASVKVFGSNIRLGNFPHLISTPDNCIRLTAMGHRGGEAEISIGDYVLISPGVRISAGQSITLGDACMLAANVYISDSDWHGLYNRTRPFRCTSPISIGNNVWIGDSAIVCKGVSIGDNAVVGAGSVVTRDIPANTVVAGNPAREIKQINPRRRMITREALFADSFRQAHNLDELDKMLLTGNSLLGWLRSVVLPRRGD
;
A
#
# COMPACT_ATOMS: atom_id res chain seq x y z
N MET A 1 -16.51 1.95 -18.95
CA MET A 1 -15.11 1.48 -19.05
C MET A 1 -14.65 1.69 -20.48
N ARG A 2 -13.44 2.24 -20.71
CA ARG A 2 -12.82 2.26 -22.04
C ARG A 2 -12.47 0.82 -22.45
N LYS A 3 -12.51 0.51 -23.74
CA LYS A 3 -12.24 -0.85 -24.21
C LYS A 3 -10.74 -1.08 -24.15
N ASP A 4 -10.33 -2.22 -23.59
CA ASP A 4 -8.95 -2.67 -23.75
C ASP A 4 -8.83 -3.31 -25.13
N HIS A 5 -8.07 -2.70 -26.04
CA HIS A 5 -7.87 -3.19 -27.41
C HIS A 5 -6.70 -4.15 -27.52
N ARG A 6 -5.95 -4.41 -26.44
CA ARG A 6 -4.81 -5.33 -26.48
C ARG A 6 -5.25 -6.75 -26.85
N PRO A 7 -4.51 -7.45 -27.73
CA PRO A 7 -4.65 -8.89 -27.84
C PRO A 7 -4.32 -9.57 -26.51
N TYR A 8 -5.05 -10.65 -26.20
CA TYR A 8 -4.84 -11.41 -24.97
C TYR A 8 -3.36 -11.84 -24.76
N TRP A 9 -2.71 -12.37 -25.80
CA TRP A 9 -1.30 -12.78 -25.73
C TRP A 9 -0.36 -11.62 -25.38
N LEU A 10 -0.67 -10.40 -25.85
CA LEU A 10 0.13 -9.21 -25.58
C LEU A 10 -0.03 -8.79 -24.12
N LYS A 11 -1.25 -8.81 -23.58
CA LYS A 11 -1.48 -8.57 -22.15
C LYS A 11 -0.73 -9.60 -21.30
N ARG A 12 -0.79 -10.89 -21.66
CA ARG A 12 -0.04 -11.96 -20.97
C ARG A 12 1.48 -11.72 -21.01
N LEU A 13 2.02 -11.28 -22.14
CA LEU A 13 3.44 -10.94 -22.26
C LEU A 13 3.82 -9.75 -21.37
N GLN A 14 3.00 -8.69 -21.36
CA GLN A 14 3.19 -7.53 -20.48
C GLN A 14 3.15 -7.92 -19.00
N LEU A 15 2.23 -8.79 -18.60
CA LEU A 15 2.15 -9.32 -17.23
C LEU A 15 3.39 -10.13 -16.86
N ARG A 16 3.88 -11.02 -17.75
CA ARG A 16 5.13 -11.76 -17.55
C ARG A 16 6.33 -10.82 -17.39
N PHE A 17 6.45 -9.83 -18.26
CA PHE A 17 7.50 -8.82 -18.18
C PHE A 17 7.42 -8.01 -16.88
N ARG A 18 6.21 -7.64 -16.43
CA ARG A 18 5.99 -6.97 -15.14
C ARG A 18 6.47 -7.84 -13.97
N HIS A 19 6.09 -9.11 -13.93
CA HIS A 19 6.52 -10.03 -12.88
C HIS A 19 8.03 -10.23 -12.88
N TRP A 20 8.64 -10.39 -14.06
CA TRP A 20 10.09 -10.45 -14.21
C TRP A 20 10.75 -9.19 -13.64
N ARG A 21 10.30 -7.99 -14.06
CA ARG A 21 10.84 -6.73 -13.53
C ARG A 21 10.69 -6.61 -12.02
N CYS A 22 9.53 -7.00 -11.50
CA CYS A 22 9.27 -7.01 -10.06
C CYS A 22 10.30 -7.88 -9.34
N ARG A 23 10.45 -9.14 -9.75
CA ARG A 23 11.38 -10.11 -9.14
C ARG A 23 12.84 -9.69 -9.25
N HIS A 24 13.25 -9.11 -10.37
CA HIS A 24 14.65 -8.77 -10.59
C HIS A 24 15.07 -7.41 -10.05
N PHE A 25 14.18 -6.41 -10.03
CA PHE A 25 14.55 -5.04 -9.65
C PHE A 25 13.94 -4.57 -8.35
N LEU A 26 12.70 -4.96 -8.04
CA LEU A 26 12.00 -4.43 -6.86
C LEU A 26 12.17 -5.32 -5.64
N LEU A 27 11.90 -6.63 -5.77
CA LEU A 27 11.97 -7.54 -4.63
C LEU A 27 13.33 -7.56 -3.92
N PRO A 28 14.48 -7.49 -4.62
CA PRO A 28 15.79 -7.44 -3.96
C PRO A 28 16.06 -6.17 -3.16
N GLN A 29 15.21 -5.13 -3.26
CA GLN A 29 15.34 -3.92 -2.45
C GLN A 29 14.76 -4.08 -1.04
N PHE A 30 13.98 -5.14 -0.79
CA PHE A 30 13.43 -5.44 0.53
C PHE A 30 14.33 -6.44 1.26
N ASP A 31 14.49 -6.24 2.57
CA ASP A 31 15.24 -7.16 3.42
C ASP A 31 14.50 -8.49 3.61
N ALA A 32 13.16 -8.44 3.59
CA ALA A 32 12.31 -9.63 3.53
C ALA A 32 10.99 -9.32 2.82
N ILE A 33 10.53 -10.26 2.00
CA ILE A 33 9.18 -10.23 1.44
C ILE A 33 8.60 -11.64 1.43
N GLY A 34 7.34 -11.78 1.87
CA GLY A 34 6.62 -13.05 1.88
C GLY A 34 6.25 -13.54 0.48
N CYS A 35 5.40 -14.57 0.44
CA CYS A 35 4.99 -15.20 -0.81
C CYS A 35 3.97 -14.35 -1.61
N GLU A 36 3.85 -14.66 -2.90
CA GLU A 36 2.82 -14.12 -3.81
C GLU A 36 2.60 -12.60 -3.79
N PRO A 37 3.65 -11.76 -3.96
CA PRO A 37 3.47 -10.31 -4.05
C PRO A 37 2.73 -9.91 -5.32
N GLU A 38 1.65 -9.14 -5.16
CA GLU A 38 0.91 -8.52 -6.26
C GLU A 38 1.27 -7.04 -6.37
N ILE A 39 2.12 -6.70 -7.34
CA ILE A 39 2.62 -5.34 -7.49
C ILE A 39 2.24 -4.77 -8.85
N MET A 40 1.37 -3.77 -8.84
CA MET A 40 1.06 -2.95 -10.00
C MET A 40 2.11 -1.86 -10.15
N HIS A 41 2.73 -1.81 -11.33
CA HIS A 41 3.75 -0.83 -11.68
C HIS A 41 4.99 -0.82 -10.76
N PRO A 42 5.78 -1.92 -10.71
CA PRO A 42 6.87 -2.08 -9.75
C PRO A 42 7.96 -0.99 -9.82
N ALA A 43 8.17 -0.36 -10.99
CA ALA A 43 9.14 0.73 -11.14
C ALA A 43 8.77 2.00 -10.32
N SER A 44 7.50 2.11 -9.91
CA SER A 44 6.96 3.22 -9.13
C SER A 44 6.90 2.95 -7.63
N VAL A 45 7.43 1.83 -7.16
CA VAL A 45 7.64 1.60 -5.73
C VAL A 45 9.08 1.98 -5.41
N LYS A 46 9.27 2.89 -4.46
CA LYS A 46 10.59 3.37 -4.05
C LYS A 46 10.87 2.91 -2.62
N VAL A 47 11.96 2.19 -2.44
CA VAL A 47 12.40 1.66 -1.16
C VAL A 47 13.75 2.29 -0.83
N PHE A 48 13.89 2.86 0.36
CA PHE A 48 15.09 3.57 0.79
C PHE A 48 15.48 3.15 2.22
N GLY A 49 16.79 2.96 2.43
CA GLY A 49 17.33 2.54 3.71
C GLY A 49 17.39 1.02 3.84
N SER A 50 17.27 0.51 5.06
CA SER A 50 17.40 -0.91 5.39
C SER A 50 16.34 -1.35 6.41
N ASN A 51 16.19 -2.66 6.60
CA ASN A 51 15.22 -3.29 7.49
C ASN A 51 13.75 -2.97 7.15
N ILE A 52 13.40 -3.07 5.86
CA ILE A 52 12.03 -2.97 5.35
C ILE A 52 11.54 -4.38 4.99
N ARG A 53 10.51 -4.84 5.70
CA ARG A 53 9.97 -6.20 5.62
C ARG A 53 8.49 -6.19 5.29
N LEU A 54 8.08 -7.05 4.36
CA LEU A 54 6.68 -7.26 3.99
C LEU A 54 6.31 -8.73 4.19
N GLY A 55 5.10 -8.98 4.68
CA GLY A 55 4.51 -10.30 4.83
C GLY A 55 4.10 -10.95 3.51
N ASN A 56 3.25 -11.98 3.61
CA ASN A 56 2.68 -12.74 2.51
C ASN A 56 1.54 -11.97 1.82
N PHE A 57 1.36 -12.23 0.53
CA PHE A 57 0.32 -11.62 -0.30
C PHE A 57 0.26 -10.08 -0.24
N PRO A 58 1.40 -9.35 -0.26
CA PRO A 58 1.37 -7.90 -0.26
C PRO A 58 0.79 -7.42 -1.59
N HIS A 59 -0.18 -6.52 -1.52
CA HIS A 59 -0.79 -5.91 -2.69
C HIS A 59 -0.40 -4.44 -2.77
N LEU A 60 0.51 -4.11 -3.69
CA LEU A 60 0.99 -2.74 -3.91
C LEU A 60 0.47 -2.19 -5.23
N ILE A 61 -0.35 -1.15 -5.16
CA ILE A 61 -0.85 -0.44 -6.34
C ILE A 61 -0.10 0.87 -6.46
N SER A 62 0.79 1.00 -7.44
CA SER A 62 1.55 2.23 -7.67
C SER A 62 1.34 2.74 -9.09
N THR A 63 1.58 4.04 -9.30
CA THR A 63 1.55 4.67 -10.63
C THR A 63 2.76 5.60 -10.81
N PRO A 64 3.22 5.87 -12.04
CA PRO A 64 4.33 6.79 -12.30
C PRO A 64 4.17 8.18 -11.66
N ASP A 65 2.95 8.71 -11.71
CA ASP A 65 2.56 10.02 -11.18
C ASP A 65 2.32 10.00 -9.67
N ASN A 66 2.03 8.85 -9.07
CA ASN A 66 1.75 8.72 -7.66
C ASN A 66 2.45 7.50 -7.02
N CYS A 67 3.78 7.60 -6.93
CA CYS A 67 4.64 6.53 -6.45
C CYS A 67 4.47 6.25 -4.94
N ILE A 68 4.39 4.97 -4.58
CA ILE A 68 4.59 4.48 -3.20
C ILE A 68 6.04 4.71 -2.78
N ARG A 69 6.26 5.21 -1.55
CA ARG A 69 7.59 5.38 -0.97
C ARG A 69 7.66 4.78 0.44
N LEU A 70 8.65 3.93 0.66
CA LEU A 70 8.98 3.32 1.94
C LEU A 70 10.41 3.73 2.29
N THR A 71 10.58 4.40 3.42
CA THR A 71 11.89 4.91 3.86
C THR A 71 12.13 4.54 5.31
N ALA A 72 13.15 3.72 5.57
CA ALA A 72 13.61 3.37 6.91
C ALA A 72 15.03 3.91 7.10
N MET A 73 15.15 5.08 7.71
CA MET A 73 16.44 5.75 7.91
C MET A 73 16.49 6.38 9.30
N GLY A 74 17.26 5.77 10.20
CA GLY A 74 17.41 6.29 11.54
C GLY A 74 18.27 7.55 11.60
N HIS A 75 18.14 8.26 12.72
CA HIS A 75 18.87 9.50 12.95
C HIS A 75 20.37 9.24 13.11
N ARG A 76 21.21 10.07 12.46
CA ARG A 76 22.69 9.95 12.48
C ARG A 76 23.21 8.57 12.07
N GLY A 77 22.53 7.90 11.11
CA GLY A 77 22.91 6.56 10.69
C GLY A 77 22.52 5.47 11.70
N GLY A 78 21.66 5.79 12.68
CA GLY A 78 21.01 4.78 13.50
C GLY A 78 20.08 3.89 12.67
N GLU A 79 19.71 2.76 13.25
CA GLU A 79 18.80 1.82 12.62
C GLU A 79 17.36 2.33 12.69
N ALA A 80 16.59 2.02 11.65
CA ALA A 80 15.14 2.20 11.62
C ALA A 80 14.52 0.99 10.93
N GLU A 81 13.24 0.75 11.16
CA GLU A 81 12.55 -0.39 10.57
C GLU A 81 11.14 -0.06 10.10
N ILE A 82 10.72 -0.77 9.05
CA ILE A 82 9.33 -0.84 8.61
C ILE A 82 8.96 -2.32 8.53
N SER A 83 8.00 -2.74 9.35
CA SER A 83 7.47 -4.10 9.32
C SER A 83 6.00 -4.05 8.90
N ILE A 84 5.65 -4.74 7.82
CA ILE A 84 4.30 -4.78 7.26
C ILE A 84 3.85 -6.25 7.23
N GLY A 85 2.72 -6.55 7.83
CA GLY A 85 2.14 -7.90 7.90
C GLY A 85 1.59 -8.44 6.58
N ASP A 86 0.81 -9.51 6.71
CA ASP A 86 0.25 -10.27 5.60
C ASP A 86 -1.00 -9.59 5.01
N TYR A 87 -1.29 -9.86 3.73
CA TYR A 87 -2.52 -9.42 3.03
C TYR A 87 -2.74 -7.90 2.97
N VAL A 88 -1.70 -7.10 3.22
CA VAL A 88 -1.78 -5.64 3.26
C VAL A 88 -1.98 -5.06 1.87
N LEU A 89 -2.89 -4.08 1.77
CA LEU A 89 -3.08 -3.26 0.58
C LEU A 89 -2.44 -1.89 0.77
N ILE A 90 -1.57 -1.49 -0.16
CA ILE A 90 -0.98 -0.15 -0.23
C ILE A 90 -1.35 0.48 -1.56
N SER A 91 -2.10 1.58 -1.49
CA SER A 91 -2.58 2.32 -2.66
C SER A 91 -1.55 3.35 -3.17
N PRO A 92 -1.77 3.97 -4.34
CA PRO A 92 -0.83 4.93 -4.91
C PRO A 92 -0.54 6.12 -3.98
N GLY A 93 0.70 6.60 -3.97
CA GLY A 93 1.10 7.79 -3.21
C GLY A 93 1.34 7.60 -1.72
N VAL A 94 1.12 6.39 -1.17
CA VAL A 94 1.41 6.11 0.23
C VAL A 94 2.89 6.36 0.53
N ARG A 95 3.14 7.05 1.64
CA ARG A 95 4.48 7.35 2.15
C ARG A 95 4.62 6.87 3.59
N ILE A 96 5.53 5.94 3.83
CA ILE A 96 5.88 5.47 5.17
C ILE A 96 7.33 5.86 5.43
N SER A 97 7.57 6.68 6.46
CA SER A 97 8.88 7.25 6.76
C SER A 97 9.25 6.98 8.22
N ALA A 98 10.04 5.93 8.44
CA ALA A 98 10.53 5.50 9.74
C ALA A 98 11.92 6.09 10.04
N GLY A 99 12.03 6.76 11.18
CA GLY A 99 13.25 7.17 11.84
C GLY A 99 13.60 6.33 13.08
N GLN A 100 12.70 5.42 13.50
CA GLN A 100 12.89 4.43 14.56
C GLN A 100 12.20 3.09 14.25
N SER A 101 10.87 3.01 14.30
CA SER A 101 10.10 1.79 14.00
C SER A 101 8.64 2.10 13.67
N ILE A 102 8.18 1.56 12.54
CA ILE A 102 6.77 1.57 12.13
C ILE A 102 6.35 0.14 11.84
N THR A 103 5.36 -0.35 12.59
CA THR A 103 4.81 -1.70 12.43
C THR A 103 3.35 -1.65 12.02
N LEU A 104 2.97 -2.41 11.00
CA LEU A 104 1.60 -2.64 10.55
C LEU A 104 1.27 -4.13 10.64
N GLY A 105 0.14 -4.45 11.27
CA GLY A 105 -0.40 -5.81 11.32
C GLY A 105 -1.02 -6.26 9.99
N ASP A 106 -1.65 -7.43 10.05
CA ASP A 106 -2.18 -8.13 8.89
C ASP A 106 -3.46 -7.48 8.36
N ALA A 107 -3.80 -7.72 7.10
CA ALA A 107 -5.02 -7.28 6.43
C ALA A 107 -5.28 -5.77 6.47
N CYS A 108 -4.27 -4.95 6.77
CA CYS A 108 -4.38 -3.50 6.74
C CYS A 108 -4.64 -2.97 5.32
N MET A 109 -5.35 -1.84 5.24
CA MET A 109 -5.62 -1.14 4.00
C MET A 109 -5.21 0.32 4.11
N LEU A 110 -4.25 0.73 3.29
CA LEU A 110 -3.83 2.12 3.16
C LEU A 110 -4.37 2.67 1.84
N ALA A 111 -5.29 3.62 1.94
CA ALA A 111 -5.80 4.35 0.79
C ALA A 111 -4.73 5.31 0.21
N ALA A 112 -5.06 5.95 -0.91
CA ALA A 112 -4.09 6.77 -1.62
C ALA A 112 -3.56 7.92 -0.74
N ASN A 113 -2.31 8.31 -0.96
CA ASN A 113 -1.67 9.46 -0.32
C ASN A 113 -1.56 9.43 1.21
N VAL A 114 -1.83 8.29 1.87
CA VAL A 114 -1.62 8.15 3.32
C VAL A 114 -0.15 8.45 3.65
N TYR A 115 0.06 9.22 4.72
CA TYR A 115 1.39 9.53 5.24
C TYR A 115 1.54 9.05 6.68
N ILE A 116 2.54 8.20 6.92
CA ILE A 116 2.85 7.65 8.25
C ILE A 116 4.29 8.03 8.56
N SER A 117 4.53 8.74 9.67
CA SER A 117 5.89 9.01 10.12
C SER A 117 6.01 9.02 11.64
N ASP A 118 6.97 8.22 12.12
CA ASP A 118 7.33 8.10 13.53
C ASP A 118 8.33 9.19 13.98
N SER A 119 8.59 10.19 13.14
CA SER A 119 9.56 11.25 13.39
C SER A 119 9.09 12.64 12.95
N ASP A 120 9.49 13.65 13.73
CA ASP A 120 9.38 15.06 13.34
C ASP A 120 10.56 15.54 12.47
N TRP A 121 11.60 14.72 12.28
CA TRP A 121 12.87 14.98 11.55
C TRP A 121 13.74 16.14 12.08
N HIS A 122 13.17 17.09 12.81
CA HIS A 122 13.85 18.25 13.36
C HIS A 122 13.36 18.57 14.77
N GLY A 123 14.27 18.96 15.67
CA GLY A 123 13.91 19.37 17.02
C GLY A 123 13.14 20.70 17.04
N LEU A 124 12.27 20.90 18.03
CA LEU A 124 11.41 22.10 18.13
C LEU A 124 12.21 23.42 18.19
N TYR A 125 13.27 23.44 19.01
CA TYR A 125 14.12 24.62 19.25
C TYR A 125 15.42 24.60 18.44
N ASN A 126 15.94 23.41 18.14
CA ASN A 126 17.16 23.24 17.35
C ASN A 126 16.85 22.39 16.11
N ARG A 127 16.71 23.05 14.97
CA ARG A 127 16.37 22.41 13.69
C ARG A 127 17.58 21.72 13.02
N THR A 128 18.80 21.98 13.47
CA THR A 128 20.03 21.36 12.93
C THR A 128 20.41 20.07 13.66
N ARG A 129 19.82 19.82 14.84
CA ARG A 129 20.06 18.61 15.62
C ARG A 129 18.75 17.89 15.91
N PRO A 130 18.48 16.75 15.25
CA PRO A 130 17.34 15.93 15.57
C PRO A 130 17.61 15.19 16.89
N PHE A 131 17.07 15.72 17.97
CA PHE A 131 17.17 15.14 19.31
C PHE A 131 15.78 14.79 19.80
N ARG A 132 15.57 13.53 20.23
CA ARG A 132 14.27 13.02 20.72
C ARG A 132 13.10 13.31 19.77
N CYS A 133 13.36 13.23 18.46
CA CYS A 133 12.37 13.53 17.43
C CYS A 133 11.51 12.32 17.05
N THR A 134 11.89 11.12 17.47
CA THR A 134 11.22 9.86 17.12
C THR A 134 10.35 9.33 18.25
N SER A 135 9.28 8.63 17.89
CA SER A 135 8.48 7.78 18.78
C SER A 135 7.77 6.75 17.92
N PRO A 136 7.88 5.44 18.23
CA PRO A 136 7.45 4.36 17.33
C PRO A 136 5.94 4.41 17.05
N ILE A 137 5.54 3.89 15.90
CA ILE A 137 4.13 3.74 15.52
C ILE A 137 3.77 2.26 15.46
N SER A 138 2.65 1.89 16.06
CA SER A 138 2.09 0.54 16.00
C SER A 138 0.68 0.57 15.42
N ILE A 139 0.45 -0.14 14.33
CA ILE A 139 -0.85 -0.28 13.69
C ILE A 139 -1.24 -1.76 13.79
N GLY A 140 -2.35 -2.03 14.45
CA GLY A 140 -2.88 -3.38 14.65
C GLY A 140 -3.39 -4.02 13.36
N ASN A 141 -4.13 -5.11 13.52
CA ASN A 141 -4.65 -5.89 12.40
C ASN A 141 -5.92 -5.27 11.81
N ASN A 142 -6.10 -5.45 10.51
CA ASN A 142 -7.30 -5.09 9.78
C ASN A 142 -7.69 -3.61 9.94
N VAL A 143 -6.69 -2.73 10.10
CA VAL A 143 -6.88 -1.29 10.16
C VAL A 143 -7.09 -0.74 8.75
N TRP A 144 -8.05 0.17 8.61
CA TRP A 144 -8.27 0.91 7.36
C TRP A 144 -7.93 2.38 7.53
N ILE A 145 -6.92 2.86 6.79
CA ILE A 145 -6.51 4.26 6.79
C ILE A 145 -6.98 4.92 5.49
N GLY A 146 -7.89 5.88 5.61
CA GLY A 146 -8.53 6.59 4.51
C GLY A 146 -7.60 7.53 3.74
N ASP A 147 -8.05 7.95 2.56
CA ASP A 147 -7.25 8.72 1.60
C ASP A 147 -6.67 9.98 2.25
N SER A 148 -5.39 10.25 2.01
CA SER A 148 -4.69 11.46 2.48
C SER A 148 -4.68 11.64 4.01
N ALA A 149 -4.96 10.59 4.79
CA ALA A 149 -4.81 10.65 6.23
C ALA A 149 -3.33 10.63 6.64
N ILE A 150 -3.05 11.27 7.78
CA ILE A 150 -1.70 11.43 8.36
C ILE A 150 -1.68 10.75 9.73
N VAL A 151 -0.70 9.88 9.97
CA VAL A 151 -0.43 9.27 11.28
C VAL A 151 0.87 9.83 11.83
N CYS A 152 0.77 10.54 12.96
CA CYS A 152 1.90 11.14 13.64
C CYS A 152 2.63 10.13 14.54
N LYS A 153 3.86 10.48 14.89
CA LYS A 153 4.72 9.67 15.76
C LYS A 153 4.10 9.29 17.09
N GLY A 154 4.48 8.13 17.61
CA GLY A 154 4.07 7.66 18.92
C GLY A 154 2.64 7.13 19.00
N VAL A 155 1.92 7.07 17.89
CA VAL A 155 0.53 6.62 17.85
C VAL A 155 0.45 5.10 17.78
N SER A 156 -0.43 4.53 18.60
CA SER A 156 -0.93 3.16 18.50
C SER A 156 -2.35 3.14 17.95
N ILE A 157 -2.60 2.40 16.87
CA ILE A 157 -3.94 2.20 16.28
C ILE A 157 -4.37 0.76 16.51
N GLY A 158 -5.42 0.54 17.30
CA GLY A 158 -5.91 -0.80 17.62
C GLY A 158 -6.61 -1.50 16.46
N ASP A 159 -6.77 -2.81 16.59
CA ASP A 159 -7.34 -3.69 15.57
C ASP A 159 -8.72 -3.21 15.07
N ASN A 160 -9.00 -3.45 13.79
CA ASN A 160 -10.25 -3.12 13.11
C ASN A 160 -10.60 -1.62 13.08
N ALA A 161 -9.70 -0.74 13.54
CA ALA A 161 -9.97 0.69 13.54
C ALA A 161 -10.04 1.25 12.11
N VAL A 162 -10.83 2.31 11.94
CA VAL A 162 -10.98 3.01 10.67
C VAL A 162 -10.63 4.48 10.87
N VAL A 163 -9.68 4.97 10.09
CA VAL A 163 -9.31 6.39 10.02
C VAL A 163 -9.94 6.98 8.77
N GLY A 164 -10.82 7.97 8.93
CA GLY A 164 -11.47 8.65 7.82
C GLY A 164 -10.47 9.41 6.93
N ALA A 165 -10.86 9.66 5.68
CA ALA A 165 -10.05 10.42 4.74
C ALA A 165 -9.68 11.82 5.26
N GLY A 166 -8.48 12.29 4.96
CA GLY A 166 -7.96 13.61 5.35
C GLY A 166 -7.73 13.79 6.85
N SER A 167 -7.79 12.73 7.64
CA SER A 167 -7.65 12.83 9.10
C SER A 167 -6.21 12.99 9.53
N VAL A 168 -5.98 13.68 10.66
CA VAL A 168 -4.65 13.80 11.28
C VAL A 168 -4.68 13.11 12.64
N VAL A 169 -4.08 11.93 12.72
CA VAL A 169 -4.05 11.09 13.91
C VAL A 169 -2.85 11.49 14.77
N THR A 170 -3.14 12.11 15.91
CA THR A 170 -2.14 12.63 16.86
C THR A 170 -2.17 11.92 18.21
N ARG A 171 -3.06 10.95 18.40
CA ARG A 171 -3.27 10.18 19.63
C ARG A 171 -3.68 8.76 19.28
N ASP A 172 -3.49 7.87 20.25
CA ASP A 172 -3.87 6.47 20.13
C ASP A 172 -5.36 6.30 19.79
N ILE A 173 -5.65 5.30 18.98
CA ILE A 173 -7.01 4.94 18.57
C ILE A 173 -7.31 3.56 19.14
N PRO A 174 -8.36 3.40 19.96
CA PRO A 174 -8.77 2.09 20.44
C PRO A 174 -9.19 1.15 19.30
N ALA A 175 -9.08 -0.15 19.54
CA ALA A 175 -9.61 -1.15 18.62
C ALA A 175 -11.11 -0.93 18.34
N ASN A 176 -11.58 -1.35 17.18
CA ASN A 176 -12.98 -1.26 16.75
C ASN A 176 -13.52 0.18 16.74
N THR A 177 -12.67 1.19 16.62
CA THR A 177 -13.10 2.60 16.61
C THR A 177 -13.02 3.19 15.21
N VAL A 178 -14.01 3.99 14.83
CA VAL A 178 -13.94 4.87 13.65
C VAL A 178 -13.63 6.28 14.10
N VAL A 179 -12.55 6.86 13.59
CA VAL A 179 -12.16 8.25 13.83
C VAL A 179 -12.15 9.05 12.53
N ALA A 180 -12.39 10.36 12.59
CA ALA A 180 -11.97 11.25 11.52
C ALA A 180 -11.73 12.69 12.00
N GLY A 181 -11.18 13.53 11.11
CA GLY A 181 -10.97 14.96 11.34
C GLY A 181 -9.51 15.34 11.59
N ASN A 182 -9.27 16.65 11.74
CA ASN A 182 -7.96 17.21 12.04
C ASN A 182 -8.06 18.13 13.28
N PRO A 183 -7.63 17.66 14.48
CA PRO A 183 -7.09 16.33 14.74
C PRO A 183 -8.20 15.28 14.81
N ALA A 184 -7.86 14.02 14.55
CA ALA A 184 -8.83 12.93 14.48
C ALA A 184 -9.56 12.73 15.82
N ARG A 185 -10.87 12.53 15.76
CA ARG A 185 -11.74 12.25 16.91
C ARG A 185 -12.61 11.06 16.60
N GLU A 186 -12.96 10.32 17.66
CA GLU A 186 -13.93 9.24 17.56
C GLU A 186 -15.26 9.76 17.00
N ILE A 187 -15.80 9.01 16.04
CA ILE A 187 -17.10 9.24 15.42
C ILE A 187 -18.07 8.15 15.83
N LYS A 188 -17.61 6.89 15.89
CA LYS A 188 -18.42 5.76 16.34
C LYS A 188 -17.56 4.54 16.69
N GLN A 189 -18.17 3.63 17.43
CA GLN A 189 -17.66 2.29 17.69
C GLN A 189 -18.23 1.26 16.69
N ILE A 190 -17.39 0.33 16.27
CA ILE A 190 -17.73 -0.85 15.47
C ILE A 190 -18.18 -1.92 16.45
N ASN A 191 -19.32 -2.55 16.20
CA ASN A 191 -19.83 -3.61 17.06
C ASN A 191 -18.97 -4.88 16.89
N PRO A 192 -18.22 -5.32 17.92
CA PRO A 192 -17.32 -6.47 17.80
C PRO A 192 -18.08 -7.80 17.69
N ARG A 193 -19.38 -7.82 17.98
CA ARG A 193 -20.23 -9.02 17.85
C ARG A 193 -20.70 -9.27 16.41
N ARG A 194 -20.54 -8.30 15.50
CA ARG A 194 -20.90 -8.49 14.09
C ARG A 194 -19.75 -9.19 13.36
N ARG A 195 -20.08 -10.21 12.56
CA ARG A 195 -19.10 -10.90 11.72
C ARG A 195 -18.40 -9.90 10.82
N MET A 196 -17.07 -9.90 10.87
CA MET A 196 -16.20 -9.09 10.02
C MET A 196 -15.47 -10.01 9.05
N ILE A 197 -15.42 -9.60 7.78
CA ILE A 197 -14.65 -10.29 6.74
C ILE A 197 -13.43 -9.42 6.48
N THR A 198 -12.24 -9.96 6.69
CA THR A 198 -10.97 -9.28 6.48
C THR A 198 -10.46 -9.50 5.05
N ARG A 199 -9.40 -8.79 4.66
CA ARG A 199 -8.76 -8.98 3.35
C ARG A 199 -8.24 -10.40 3.13
N GLU A 200 -7.82 -11.10 4.17
CA GLU A 200 -7.35 -12.49 4.10
C GLU A 200 -8.35 -13.40 3.36
N ALA A 201 -9.65 -13.18 3.56
CA ALA A 201 -10.70 -13.96 2.91
C ALA A 201 -10.68 -13.88 1.37
N LEU A 202 -10.06 -12.84 0.78
CA LEU A 202 -9.87 -12.74 -0.68
C LEU A 202 -8.86 -13.76 -1.21
N PHE A 203 -7.95 -14.25 -0.36
CA PHE A 203 -6.82 -15.10 -0.71
C PHE A 203 -7.02 -16.56 -0.29
N ALA A 204 -8.12 -16.88 0.40
CA ALA A 204 -8.48 -18.25 0.79
C ALA A 204 -8.57 -19.22 -0.40
N ASP A 205 -8.80 -18.70 -1.61
CA ASP A 205 -8.75 -19.45 -2.87
C ASP A 205 -8.05 -18.64 -3.97
N SER A 206 -6.78 -18.26 -3.72
CA SER A 206 -5.97 -17.43 -4.63
C SER A 206 -5.90 -18.03 -6.04
N PHE A 207 -5.81 -19.36 -6.15
CA PHE A 207 -5.77 -20.06 -7.43
C PHE A 207 -7.06 -19.87 -8.25
N ARG A 208 -8.23 -20.05 -7.63
CA ARG A 208 -9.51 -19.83 -8.31
C ARG A 208 -9.71 -18.37 -8.68
N GLN A 209 -9.26 -17.43 -7.85
CA GLN A 209 -9.33 -16.01 -8.17
C GLN A 209 -8.45 -15.67 -9.39
N ALA A 210 -7.21 -16.16 -9.43
CA ALA A 210 -6.32 -15.97 -10.58
C ALA A 210 -6.89 -16.60 -11.86
N HIS A 211 -7.49 -17.79 -11.76
CA HIS A 211 -8.16 -18.45 -12.89
C HIS A 211 -9.35 -17.63 -13.40
N ASN A 212 -10.23 -17.16 -12.52
CA ASN A 212 -11.38 -16.34 -12.89
C ASN A 212 -10.97 -15.03 -13.58
N LEU A 213 -9.89 -14.40 -13.13
CA LEU A 213 -9.33 -13.20 -13.76
C LEU A 213 -8.78 -13.49 -15.17
N ASP A 214 -8.12 -14.63 -15.36
CA ASP A 214 -7.60 -15.05 -16.68
C ASP A 214 -8.73 -15.35 -17.68
N GLU A 215 -9.80 -16.01 -17.23
CA GLU A 215 -10.98 -16.27 -18.06
C GLU A 215 -11.72 -14.98 -18.41
N LEU A 216 -11.88 -14.06 -17.46
CA LEU A 216 -12.44 -12.73 -17.72
C LEU A 216 -11.60 -11.99 -18.77
N ASP A 217 -10.27 -12.03 -18.65
CA ASP A 217 -9.35 -11.42 -19.61
C ASP A 217 -9.46 -12.03 -21.01
N LYS A 218 -9.59 -13.35 -21.12
CA LYS A 218 -9.84 -14.01 -22.40
C LYS A 218 -11.15 -13.52 -23.01
N MET A 219 -12.23 -13.49 -22.24
CA MET A 219 -13.54 -13.03 -22.71
C MET A 219 -13.51 -11.57 -23.15
N LEU A 220 -12.94 -10.67 -22.34
CA LEU A 220 -12.89 -9.22 -22.63
C LEU A 220 -12.00 -8.86 -23.82
N LEU A 221 -10.95 -9.64 -24.06
CA LEU A 221 -9.97 -9.38 -25.13
C LEU A 221 -10.19 -10.23 -26.38
N THR A 222 -11.25 -11.04 -26.41
CA THR A 222 -11.61 -11.83 -27.57
C THR A 222 -11.88 -10.93 -28.78
N GLY A 223 -11.32 -11.29 -29.94
CA GLY A 223 -11.48 -10.53 -31.18
C GLY A 223 -10.57 -9.30 -31.32
N ASN A 224 -9.74 -8.98 -30.32
CA ASN A 224 -8.75 -7.92 -30.44
C ASN A 224 -7.56 -8.33 -31.33
N SER A 225 -7.01 -7.36 -32.07
CA SER A 225 -5.85 -7.56 -32.96
C SER A 225 -4.73 -6.58 -32.65
N LEU A 226 -3.49 -6.94 -33.00
CA LEU A 226 -2.32 -6.07 -32.76
C LEU A 226 -2.46 -4.73 -33.52
N LEU A 227 -2.93 -4.77 -34.76
CA LEU A 227 -3.21 -3.58 -35.56
C LEU A 227 -4.31 -2.71 -34.93
N GLY A 228 -5.37 -3.34 -34.40
CA GLY A 228 -6.44 -2.65 -33.69
C GLY A 228 -5.93 -1.92 -32.44
N TRP A 229 -5.07 -2.59 -31.67
CA TRP A 229 -4.40 -2.00 -30.51
C TRP A 229 -3.46 -0.85 -30.90
N LEU A 230 -2.56 -1.04 -31.87
CA LEU A 230 -1.65 0.01 -32.32
C LEU A 230 -2.40 1.23 -32.82
N ARG A 231 -3.49 1.03 -33.58
CA ARG A 231 -4.38 2.12 -33.98
C ARG A 231 -4.98 2.84 -32.77
N SER A 232 -5.48 2.13 -31.76
CA SER A 232 -6.04 2.77 -30.56
C SER A 232 -5.01 3.58 -29.76
N VAL A 233 -3.73 3.23 -29.84
CA VAL A 233 -2.65 3.93 -29.15
C VAL A 233 -2.20 5.18 -29.94
N VAL A 234 -2.04 5.06 -31.25
CA VAL A 234 -1.48 6.13 -32.10
C VAL A 234 -2.56 7.09 -32.62
N LEU A 235 -3.76 6.59 -32.91
CA LEU A 235 -4.89 7.33 -33.48
C LEU A 235 -6.20 6.99 -32.74
N PRO A 236 -6.35 7.40 -31.47
CA PRO A 236 -7.53 7.10 -30.65
C PRO A 236 -8.79 7.76 -31.20
N ARG A 237 -9.92 7.04 -31.14
CA ARG A 237 -11.26 7.51 -31.54
C ARG A 237 -12.19 7.59 -30.34
N ARG A 238 -13.27 8.38 -30.46
CA ARG A 238 -14.34 8.38 -29.44
C ARG A 238 -14.93 6.96 -29.34
N GLY A 239 -14.94 6.40 -28.13
CA GLY A 239 -15.41 5.03 -27.88
C GLY A 239 -14.30 3.98 -27.78
N ASP A 240 -13.04 4.35 -28.04
CA ASP A 240 -11.90 3.52 -27.66
C ASP A 240 -11.73 3.42 -26.13
#